data_AF-A0A536US25-F1
#
_entry.id   AF-A0A536US25-F1
#
_cell.length_a   1.000
_cell.length_b   1.000
_cell.length_c   1.000
_cell.angle_alpha   90.00
_cell.angle_beta   90.00
_cell.angle_gamma   90.00
#
_symmetry.space_group_name_H-M   'P 1'
#
loop_
_entity.id
_entity.type
_entity.pdbx_description
1 polymer ?
#
loop_
_entity_poly.entity_id
_entity_poly.type
_entity_poly.pdbx_seq_one_letter_code
_entity_poly.pdbx_strand_id
1 'polypeptide(L)' 'MKAAVQNLLGALAIAAILGTTAEAGPLEDGIDAYHEKAYAKAVELWRPLAEAGNAPAQYLLGSLYVEGNGVEHD' A
#
# COMPACT_ATOMS: atom_id res chain seq x y z
N MET A 1 -52.62 18.65 13.04
CA MET A 1 -51.62 19.52 12.40
C MET A 1 -50.19 19.15 12.86
N LYS A 2 -49.83 17.86 12.83
CA LYS A 2 -48.53 17.32 13.30
C LYS A 2 -47.73 16.62 12.18
N ALA A 3 -48.07 16.84 10.90
CA ALA A 3 -47.60 15.99 9.80
C ALA A 3 -46.98 16.77 8.61
N ALA A 4 -46.45 17.97 8.84
CA ALA A 4 -45.83 18.77 7.77
C ALA A 4 -44.34 19.09 8.02
N VAL A 5 -43.70 18.44 9.01
CA VAL A 5 -42.28 18.67 9.36
C VAL A 5 -41.42 17.40 9.14
N GLN A 6 -41.98 16.30 8.62
CA GLN A 6 -41.23 15.05 8.45
C GLN A 6 -40.54 14.88 7.08
N ASN A 7 -40.73 15.78 6.10
CA ASN A 7 -40.16 15.60 4.75
C ASN A 7 -39.43 16.86 4.23
N LEU A 8 -38.27 17.15 4.82
CA LEU A 8 -37.23 17.98 4.18
C LEU A 8 -35.88 17.26 4.33
N LEU A 9 -35.83 16.04 3.80
CA LEU A 9 -34.61 15.43 3.28
C LEU A 9 -34.17 16.26 2.07
N GLY A 10 -33.06 16.98 2.16
CA GLY A 10 -32.61 17.76 1.02
C GLY A 10 -31.40 18.64 1.29
N ALA A 11 -30.24 18.07 0.96
CA ALA A 11 -29.04 18.76 0.49
C ALA A 11 -28.11 19.40 1.54
N LEU A 12 -26.84 18.93 1.45
CA LEU A 12 -25.61 19.64 1.81
C LEU A 12 -25.06 19.42 3.23
N ALA A 13 -24.91 18.15 3.61
CA ALA A 13 -23.70 17.75 4.33
C ALA A 13 -22.61 17.45 3.28
N ILE A 14 -21.94 18.52 2.85
CA ILE A 14 -20.79 18.48 1.95
C ILE A 14 -19.66 17.71 2.63
N ALA A 15 -19.14 16.71 1.93
CA ALA A 15 -17.80 16.17 2.10
C ALA A 15 -17.45 15.59 3.48
N ALA A 16 -18.12 14.48 3.85
CA ALA A 16 -17.33 13.36 4.35
C ALA A 16 -16.58 12.75 3.16
N ILE A 17 -15.61 13.50 2.61
CA ILE A 17 -14.54 12.91 1.81
C ILE A 17 -13.83 12.05 2.84
N LEU A 18 -14.25 10.79 2.91
CA LEU A 18 -13.46 9.71 3.48
C LEU A 18 -12.21 9.66 2.61
N GLY A 19 -11.26 10.55 2.92
CA GLY A 19 -9.87 10.33 2.60
C GLY A 19 -9.47 9.13 3.44
N THR A 20 -9.84 7.94 2.99
CA THR A 20 -9.01 6.77 3.23
C THR A 20 -7.68 7.14 2.59
N THR A 21 -6.80 7.78 3.36
CA THR A 21 -5.39 7.71 3.07
C THR A 21 -5.14 6.22 2.99
N ALA A 22 -5.03 5.70 1.76
CA ALA A 22 -4.48 4.39 1.55
C ALA A 22 -3.06 4.55 2.11
N GLU A 23 -2.87 4.14 3.37
CA GLU A 23 -1.55 3.90 3.91
C GLU A 23 -0.98 2.87 2.94
N ALA A 24 -0.02 3.29 2.12
CA ALA A 24 0.60 2.40 1.17
C ALA A 24 1.09 1.18 1.95
N GLY A 25 0.76 -0.02 1.46
CA GLY A 25 1.15 -1.23 2.15
C GLY A 25 2.68 -1.41 2.10
N PRO A 26 3.25 -2.30 2.93
CA PRO A 26 4.68 -2.62 2.87
C PRO A 26 5.14 -3.14 1.50
N LEU A 27 4.22 -3.63 0.65
CA LEU A 27 4.53 -4.04 -0.71
C LEU A 27 4.84 -2.82 -1.57
N GLU A 28 3.97 -1.83 -1.55
CA GLU A 28 4.08 -0.57 -2.27
C GLU A 28 5.29 0.25 -1.79
N ASP A 29 5.50 0.36 -0.48
CA ASP A 29 6.70 1.01 0.08
C ASP A 29 7.99 0.35 -0.43
N GLY A 30 7.99 -0.97 -0.60
CA GLY A 30 9.13 -1.69 -1.15
C GLY A 30 9.33 -1.44 -2.65
N ILE A 31 8.25 -1.22 -3.41
CA ILE A 31 8.32 -0.83 -4.83
C ILE A 31 8.90 0.56 -4.97
N ASP A 32 8.49 1.49 -4.11
CA ASP A 32 9.07 2.84 -4.09
C ASP A 32 10.56 2.79 -3.72
N ALA A 33 10.92 2.03 -2.69
CA ALA A 33 12.32 1.81 -2.33
C ALA A 33 13.13 1.20 -3.49
N TYR A 34 12.56 0.27 -4.25
CA TYR A 34 13.21 -0.31 -5.43
C TYR A 34 13.45 0.75 -6.53
N HIS A 35 12.46 1.60 -6.80
CA HIS A 35 12.59 2.69 -7.78
C HIS A 35 13.65 3.73 -7.35
N GLU A 36 13.78 3.97 -6.05
CA GLU A 36 14.82 4.82 -5.45
C GLU A 36 16.19 4.13 -5.40
N LYS A 37 16.31 2.88 -5.87
CA LYS A 37 17.50 2.02 -5.79
C LYS A 37 17.94 1.71 -4.35
N ALA A 38 17.06 1.92 -3.38
CA ALA A 38 17.23 1.51 -1.99
C ALA A 38 16.91 0.01 -1.85
N TYR A 39 17.68 -0.84 -2.53
CA TYR A 39 17.39 -2.27 -2.67
C TYR A 39 17.36 -3.01 -1.33
N ALA A 40 18.25 -2.65 -0.39
CA ALA A 40 18.22 -3.22 0.96
C ALA A 40 16.87 -2.96 1.65
N LYS A 41 16.33 -1.74 1.50
CA LYS A 41 15.04 -1.37 2.07
C LYS A 41 13.88 -2.11 1.41
N ALA A 42 13.93 -2.29 0.08
CA ALA A 42 12.96 -3.11 -0.64
C ALA A 42 12.98 -4.58 -0.17
N VAL A 43 14.17 -5.16 0.05
CA VAL A 43 14.31 -6.52 0.61
C VAL A 43 13.69 -6.61 2.01
N GLU A 44 13.97 -5.65 2.88
CA GLU A 44 13.41 -5.65 4.24
C GLU A 44 11.87 -5.62 4.26
N LEU A 45 11.27 -4.86 3.34
CA LEU A 45 9.83 -4.71 3.22
C LEU A 45 9.16 -5.92 2.57
N TRP A 46 9.77 -6.48 1.52
CA TRP A 46 9.19 -7.61 0.77
C TRP A 46 9.43 -8.97 1.42
N ARG A 47 10.54 -9.17 2.15
CA ARG A 47 10.84 -10.46 2.80
C ARG A 47 9.70 -10.99 3.67
N PRO A 48 9.15 -10.26 4.66
CA PRO A 48 8.08 -10.79 5.50
C PRO A 48 6.80 -11.06 4.70
N LEU A 49 6.51 -10.26 3.67
CA LEU A 49 5.37 -10.50 2.79
C LEU A 49 5.56 -11.76 1.95
N ALA A 50 6.77 -11.98 1.42
CA ALA A 50 7.12 -13.15 0.65
C ALA A 50 7.06 -14.44 1.50
N GLU A 51 7.55 -14.37 2.74
CA GLU A 51 7.45 -15.45 3.75
C GLU A 51 5.99 -15.75 4.11
N ALA A 52 5.12 -14.74 4.13
CA ALA A 52 3.68 -14.91 4.33
C ALA A 52 2.92 -15.44 3.10
N GLY A 53 3.61 -15.71 1.99
CA GLY A 53 2.99 -16.25 0.77
C GLY A 53 2.45 -15.20 -0.20
N ASN A 54 2.78 -13.91 -0.01
CA ASN A 54 2.38 -12.86 -0.94
C ASN A 54 3.11 -13.05 -2.28
N ALA A 55 2.39 -13.51 -3.31
CA ALA A 55 2.98 -13.81 -4.61
C ALA A 55 3.69 -12.61 -5.28
N PRO A 56 3.14 -11.37 -5.24
CA PRO A 56 3.87 -10.18 -5.70
C PRO A 56 5.21 -9.98 -5.00
N ALA A 57 5.25 -10.05 -3.67
CA ALA A 57 6.48 -9.89 -2.90
C ALA A 57 7.51 -10.99 -3.22
N GLN A 58 7.06 -12.23 -3.38
CA GLN A 58 7.94 -13.34 -3.79
C GLN A 58 8.58 -13.10 -5.16
N TYR A 59 7.78 -12.64 -6.13
CA TYR A 59 8.27 -12.31 -7.46
C TYR A 59 9.29 -11.17 -7.41
N LEU A 60 8.96 -10.07 -6.74
CA LEU A 60 9.80 -8.88 -6.65
C LEU A 60 11.12 -9.16 -5.93
N LEU A 61 11.08 -9.89 -4.81
CA LEU A 61 12.26 -10.31 -4.07
C LEU A 61 13.14 -11.27 -4.89
N GLY A 62 12.51 -12.20 -5.63
CA GLY A 62 13.23 -13.09 -6.54
C GLY A 62 13.94 -12.34 -7.65
N SER A 63 13.29 -11.34 -8.27
CA SER A 63 13.90 -10.50 -9.30
C SER A 63 15.12 -9.74 -8.77
N LEU A 64 15.01 -9.11 -7.58
CA LEU A 64 16.13 -8.44 -6.91
C LEU A 64 17.36 -9.36 -6.78
N TYR A 65 17.14 -10.57 -6.27
CA TYR A 65 18.23 -11.54 -6.10
C TYR A 65 18.83 -12.02 -7.43
N VAL A 66 18.02 -12.20 -8.47
CA VAL A 66 18.52 -12.57 -9.82
C VAL A 66 19.36 -11.46 -10.43
N GLU A 67 18.97 -10.21 -10.22
CA GLU A 67 19.70 -9.04 -10.71
C GLU A 67 20.96 -8.74 -9.87
N GLY A 68 21.14 -9.43 -8.73
CA GLY A 68 22.24 -9.18 -7.79
C GLY A 68 22.10 -7.87 -7.02
N ASN A 69 20.93 -7.23 -7.10
CA ASN A 69 20.63 -5.98 -6.43
C ASN A 69 20.03 -6.30 -5.05
N GLY A 70 20.57 -5.74 -3.97
CA GLY A 70 20.04 -5.95 -2.61
C GLY A 70 20.61 -7.16 -1.87
N VAL A 71 21.57 -7.87 -2.45
CA VAL A 71 22.44 -8.80 -1.72
C VAL A 71 23.71 -8.04 -1.39
N GLU A 72 23.92 -7.71 -0.12
CA GLU A 72 25.25 -7.32 0.33
C GLU A 72 26.14 -8.56 0.10
N HIS A 73 27.06 -8.47 -0.87
CA HIS A 73 28.13 -9.45 -1.01
C HIS A 73 29.00 -9.30 0.24
N ASP A 74 29.11 -10.34 1.05
CA ASP A 74 30.08 -10.37 2.15
C ASP A 74 31.53 -10.45 1.64
#